data_AF-A0A832ZZW1-F1
#
_entry.id   AF-A0A832ZZW1-F1
#
_cell.length_a   1.000
_cell.length_b   1.000
_cell.length_c   1.000
_cell.angle_alpha   90.00
_cell.angle_beta   90.00
_cell.angle_gamma   90.00
#
_symmetry.space_group_name_H-M   'P 1'
#
loop_
_entity.id
_entity.type
_entity.pdbx_description
1 polymer ?
#
loop_
_entity_poly.entity_id
_entity_poly.type
_entity_poly.pdbx_seq_one_letter_code
_entity_poly.pdbx_strand_id
1 'polypeptide(L)'
;MKARLIAQNTASLRSSLYIVCRKIQRKDIGWLPEIVKELREHIPKKLEQLWNEGVRGADYFISAIGAGIEIFGKYREIQDYQGNKIEISQMLEILRNIVTDYAVRRILRDGISQELTPLTRFYILWRWSYGEAKVHYDDARKLAQSVGLSLEKEWNRGFIKREKEYIRVLGPQDRKLEEIRVRDLIDEIHKALLLWKNNRKEELLELLENSRYVSRGVFYQVAQAISETLPIESTEKKLLDGFLSSIDKLISEVEDIRRQKKLTEY
;
A
#
# COMPACT_ATOMS: atom_id res chain seq x y z
N MET A 1 -6.72 21.76 32.17
CA MET A 1 -5.65 20.76 32.40
C MET A 1 -4.76 21.25 33.53
N LYS A 2 -4.78 20.60 34.71
CA LYS A 2 -3.91 20.94 35.84
C LYS A 2 -2.57 20.23 35.63
N ALA A 3 -1.51 20.98 35.33
CA ALA A 3 -0.16 20.45 35.25
C ALA A 3 0.27 19.89 36.62
N ARG A 4 0.69 18.63 36.67
CA ARG A 4 1.41 18.07 37.81
C ARG A 4 2.90 18.12 37.48
N LEU A 5 3.68 18.70 38.39
CA LEU A 5 5.13 18.62 38.43
C LEU A 5 5.56 17.15 38.46
N ILE A 6 6.17 16.66 37.38
CA ILE A 6 6.92 15.41 37.36
C ILE A 6 8.39 15.79 37.50
N ALA A 7 9.04 15.22 38.51
CA ALA A 7 10.46 15.36 38.76
C ALA A 7 11.26 14.88 37.54
N GLN A 8 12.19 15.72 37.06
CA GLN A 8 13.17 15.35 36.05
C GLN A 8 13.88 14.05 36.46
N ASN A 9 14.01 13.09 35.55
CA ASN A 9 14.75 11.83 35.67
C ASN A 9 14.14 10.66 36.48
N THR A 10 12.82 10.55 36.62
CA THR A 10 12.20 9.29 37.10
C THR A 10 11.35 8.61 36.02
N ALA A 11 11.61 7.31 35.78
CA ALA A 11 10.79 6.45 34.92
C ALA A 11 9.48 6.09 35.63
N SER A 12 8.57 7.06 35.79
CA SER A 12 7.23 6.80 36.31
C SER A 12 6.36 6.23 35.19
N LEU A 13 5.82 5.01 35.38
CA LEU A 13 4.83 4.40 34.49
C LEU A 13 3.64 5.34 34.30
N ARG A 14 3.52 5.93 33.10
CA ARG A 14 2.46 6.91 32.75
C ARG A 14 1.06 6.30 32.75
N SER A 15 0.96 5.00 32.51
CA SER A 15 -0.29 4.23 32.52
C SER A 15 -0.01 2.73 32.66
N SER A 16 -0.88 2.01 33.35
CA SER A 16 -0.88 0.54 33.40
C SER A 16 -2.15 0.00 32.74
N LEU A 17 -2.01 -0.97 31.83
CA LEU A 17 -3.13 -1.66 31.18
C LEU A 17 -3.21 -3.09 31.71
N TYR A 18 -4.32 -3.44 32.35
CA TYR A 18 -4.60 -4.80 32.79
C TYR A 18 -5.63 -5.43 31.85
N ILE A 19 -5.25 -6.53 31.18
CA ILE A 19 -6.14 -7.28 30.29
C ILE A 19 -6.53 -8.58 31.00
N VAL A 20 -7.80 -8.71 31.38
CA VAL A 20 -8.34 -9.94 31.96
C VAL A 20 -9.01 -10.75 30.85
N CYS A 21 -8.34 -11.81 30.42
CA CYS A 21 -8.82 -12.69 29.34
C CYS A 21 -9.64 -13.85 29.90
N ARG A 22 -10.80 -14.16 29.28
CA ARG A 22 -11.59 -15.37 29.54
C ARG A 22 -11.52 -16.31 28.34
N LYS A 23 -11.46 -17.63 28.58
CA LYS A 23 -11.61 -18.61 27.51
C LYS A 23 -13.02 -18.55 26.95
N ILE A 24 -13.15 -18.33 25.65
CA ILE A 24 -14.42 -18.43 24.94
C ILE A 24 -14.72 -19.89 24.59
N GLN A 25 -16.00 -20.26 24.60
CA GLN A 25 -16.44 -21.54 24.06
C GLN A 25 -16.31 -21.48 22.54
N ARG A 26 -15.48 -22.35 21.97
CA ARG A 26 -15.20 -22.42 20.53
C ARG A 26 -16.02 -23.51 19.87
N LYS A 27 -16.44 -23.28 18.63
CA LYS A 27 -16.93 -24.32 17.71
C LYS A 27 -15.76 -25.24 17.35
N ASP A 28 -16.02 -26.50 17.00
CA ASP A 28 -14.94 -27.46 16.72
C ASP A 28 -14.23 -27.14 15.40
N ILE A 29 -14.87 -27.40 14.26
CA ILE A 29 -14.27 -27.21 12.94
C ILE A 29 -14.95 -26.05 12.22
N GLY A 30 -14.13 -25.15 11.64
CA GLY A 30 -14.57 -24.11 10.72
C GLY A 30 -14.06 -24.37 9.31
N TRP A 31 -14.93 -24.21 8.31
CA TRP A 31 -14.53 -24.36 6.91
C TRP A 31 -13.97 -23.05 6.36
N LEU A 32 -12.76 -23.10 5.80
CA LEU A 32 -12.06 -21.91 5.32
C LEU A 32 -12.91 -21.09 4.32
N PRO A 33 -13.59 -21.68 3.31
CA PRO A 33 -14.34 -20.90 2.34
C PRO A 33 -15.53 -20.14 2.95
N GLU A 34 -16.20 -20.73 3.93
CA GLU A 34 -17.30 -20.08 4.67
C GLU A 34 -16.78 -18.92 5.52
N ILE A 35 -15.64 -19.13 6.20
CA ILE A 35 -14.99 -18.08 6.99
C ILE A 35 -14.50 -16.94 6.10
N VAL A 36 -13.91 -17.24 4.94
CA VAL A 36 -13.47 -16.22 3.98
C VAL A 36 -14.66 -15.41 3.47
N LYS A 37 -15.82 -16.04 3.26
CA LYS A 37 -17.06 -15.34 2.92
C LYS A 37 -17.50 -14.41 4.06
N GLU A 38 -17.56 -14.90 5.29
CA GLU A 38 -17.90 -14.09 6.47
C GLU A 38 -16.94 -12.88 6.62
N LEU A 39 -15.64 -13.09 6.43
CA LEU A 39 -14.64 -12.02 6.47
C LEU A 39 -14.87 -10.97 5.39
N ARG A 40 -15.17 -11.38 4.16
CA ARG A 40 -15.46 -10.45 3.05
C ARG A 40 -16.72 -9.63 3.28
N GLU A 41 -17.66 -10.10 4.09
CA GLU A 41 -18.86 -9.36 4.47
C GLU A 41 -18.63 -8.46 5.70
N HIS A 42 -17.81 -8.89 6.66
CA HIS A 42 -17.60 -8.20 7.93
C HIS A 42 -16.50 -7.11 7.86
N ILE A 43 -15.37 -7.41 7.23
CA ILE A 43 -14.19 -6.53 7.19
C ILE A 43 -14.51 -5.17 6.54
N PRO A 44 -15.22 -5.08 5.39
CA PRO A 44 -15.62 -3.81 4.80
C PRO A 44 -16.39 -2.90 5.77
N LYS A 45 -17.40 -3.46 6.45
CA LYS A 45 -18.23 -2.70 7.41
C LYS A 45 -17.38 -2.17 8.56
N LYS A 46 -16.43 -2.99 9.05
CA LYS A 46 -15.53 -2.57 10.11
C LYS A 46 -14.56 -1.48 9.65
N LEU A 47 -14.02 -1.60 8.44
CA LEU A 47 -13.13 -0.61 7.84
C LEU A 47 -13.85 0.73 7.62
N GLU A 48 -15.10 0.72 7.14
CA GLU A 48 -15.92 1.94 7.05
C GLU A 48 -16.17 2.59 8.41
N GLN A 49 -16.51 1.78 9.43
CA GLN A 49 -16.68 2.28 10.79
C GLN A 49 -15.40 2.95 11.32
N LEU A 50 -14.25 2.25 11.24
CA LEU A 50 -12.95 2.79 11.67
C LEU A 50 -12.60 4.08 10.92
N TRP A 51 -12.96 4.15 9.65
CA TRP A 51 -12.76 5.36 8.85
C TRP A 51 -13.58 6.54 9.39
N ASN A 52 -14.85 6.31 9.70
CA ASN A 52 -15.75 7.35 10.22
C ASN A 52 -15.36 7.77 11.65
N GLU A 53 -14.78 6.86 12.43
CA GLU A 53 -14.21 7.14 13.77
C GLU A 53 -12.87 7.90 13.71
N GLY A 54 -12.34 8.16 12.51
CA GLY A 54 -11.09 8.91 12.34
C GLY A 54 -9.83 8.07 12.55
N VAL A 55 -9.94 6.74 12.63
CA VAL A 55 -8.76 5.85 12.68
C VAL A 55 -8.07 5.87 11.32
N ARG A 56 -6.76 6.10 11.32
CA ARG A 56 -5.94 6.28 10.11
C ARG A 56 -4.61 5.54 10.25
N GLY A 57 -3.84 5.50 9.16
CA GLY A 57 -2.50 4.95 9.14
C GLY A 57 -2.44 3.49 9.54
N ALA A 58 -1.35 3.08 10.18
CA ALA A 58 -1.11 1.71 10.58
C ALA A 58 -2.23 1.14 11.47
N ASP A 59 -2.75 1.95 12.39
CA ASP A 59 -3.77 1.51 13.34
C ASP A 59 -5.07 1.10 12.63
N TYR A 60 -5.42 1.77 11.53
CA TYR A 60 -6.57 1.40 10.69
C TYR A 60 -6.48 -0.05 10.21
N PHE A 61 -5.30 -0.46 9.73
CA PHE A 61 -5.06 -1.83 9.26
C PHE A 61 -4.98 -2.84 10.40
N ILE A 62 -4.28 -2.50 11.48
CA ILE A 62 -4.12 -3.40 12.64
C ILE A 62 -5.47 -3.67 13.32
N SER A 63 -6.30 -2.63 13.49
CA SER A 63 -7.64 -2.78 14.04
C SER A 63 -8.54 -3.66 13.17
N ALA A 64 -8.45 -3.52 11.84
CA ALA A 64 -9.22 -4.36 10.91
C ALA A 64 -8.75 -5.83 10.92
N ILE A 65 -7.44 -6.07 10.95
CA ILE A 65 -6.88 -7.42 11.10
C ILE A 65 -7.35 -8.03 12.43
N GLY A 66 -7.32 -7.27 13.53
CA GLY A 66 -7.81 -7.72 14.83
C GLY A 66 -9.28 -8.14 14.80
N ALA A 67 -10.13 -7.37 14.13
CA ALA A 67 -11.54 -7.73 13.93
C ALA A 67 -11.70 -9.02 13.10
N GLY A 68 -10.83 -9.25 12.12
CA GLY A 68 -10.80 -10.51 11.38
C GLY A 68 -10.35 -11.71 12.21
N ILE A 69 -9.37 -11.53 13.10
CA ILE A 69 -8.90 -12.59 14.01
C ILE A 69 -10.03 -13.05 14.94
N GLU A 70 -10.95 -12.15 15.33
CA GLU A 70 -12.12 -12.52 16.13
C GLU A 70 -12.96 -13.61 15.47
N ILE A 71 -13.16 -13.53 14.14
CA ILE A 71 -13.92 -14.52 13.36
C ILE A 71 -13.19 -15.87 13.36
N PHE A 72 -11.89 -15.87 13.06
CA PHE A 72 -11.06 -17.07 13.13
C PHE A 72 -11.06 -17.69 14.54
N GLY A 73 -11.02 -16.86 15.58
CA GLY A 73 -10.96 -17.27 16.98
C GLY A 73 -12.21 -18.00 17.49
N LYS A 74 -13.33 -17.97 16.75
CA LYS A 74 -14.56 -18.71 17.07
C LYS A 74 -14.39 -20.23 16.95
N TYR A 75 -13.40 -20.70 16.19
CA TYR A 75 -13.19 -22.11 15.88
C TYR A 75 -11.94 -22.68 16.57
N ARG A 76 -11.97 -23.96 16.95
CA ARG A 76 -10.79 -24.66 17.49
C ARG A 76 -9.80 -25.00 16.39
N GLU A 77 -10.33 -25.42 15.26
CA GLU A 77 -9.55 -25.82 14.09
C GLU A 77 -10.24 -25.34 12.81
N ILE A 78 -9.43 -25.06 11.79
CA ILE A 78 -9.92 -24.59 10.50
C ILE A 78 -9.33 -25.46 9.40
N GLN A 79 -10.20 -25.90 8.50
CA GLN A 79 -9.85 -26.80 7.42
C GLN A 79 -10.38 -26.29 6.08
N ASP A 80 -9.71 -26.66 5.00
CA ASP A 80 -10.29 -26.58 3.66
C ASP A 80 -11.22 -27.78 3.37
N TYR A 81 -11.91 -27.77 2.23
CA TYR A 81 -12.78 -28.90 1.85
C TYR A 81 -12.03 -30.20 1.54
N GLN A 82 -10.70 -30.16 1.45
CA GLN A 82 -9.86 -31.34 1.28
C GLN A 82 -9.43 -31.93 2.63
N GLY A 83 -9.79 -31.29 3.75
CA GLY A 83 -9.43 -31.70 5.10
C GLY A 83 -8.06 -31.23 5.56
N ASN A 84 -7.38 -30.37 4.79
CA ASN A 84 -6.09 -29.82 5.19
C ASN A 84 -6.30 -28.77 6.28
N LYS A 85 -5.54 -28.88 7.36
CA LYS A 85 -5.54 -27.88 8.43
C LYS A 85 -4.87 -26.59 7.95
N ILE A 86 -5.49 -25.47 8.25
CA ILE A 86 -4.97 -24.15 7.91
C ILE A 86 -4.15 -23.63 9.08
N GLU A 87 -2.91 -23.23 8.81
CA GLU A 87 -2.00 -22.66 9.81
C GLU A 87 -2.33 -21.19 10.10
N ILE A 88 -1.94 -20.72 11.29
CA ILE A 88 -2.16 -19.33 11.72
C ILE A 88 -1.51 -18.34 10.74
N SER A 89 -0.32 -18.68 10.22
CA SER A 89 0.38 -17.85 9.22
C SER A 89 -0.47 -17.63 7.96
N GLN A 90 -1.10 -18.69 7.45
CA GLN A 90 -1.97 -18.64 6.29
C GLN A 90 -3.24 -17.84 6.58
N MET A 91 -3.84 -17.99 7.77
CA MET A 91 -5.00 -17.18 8.18
C MET A 91 -4.67 -15.69 8.21
N LEU A 92 -3.51 -15.32 8.79
CA LEU A 92 -3.06 -13.93 8.85
C LEU A 92 -2.77 -13.36 7.46
N GLU A 93 -2.23 -14.16 6.54
CA GLU A 93 -2.03 -13.77 5.16
C GLU A 93 -3.36 -13.51 4.43
N ILE A 94 -4.35 -14.40 4.60
CA ILE A 94 -5.70 -14.21 4.07
C ILE A 94 -6.32 -12.91 4.59
N LEU A 95 -6.22 -12.64 5.89
CA LEU A 95 -6.71 -11.39 6.48
C LEU A 95 -6.04 -10.16 5.90
N ARG A 96 -4.70 -10.15 5.88
CA ARG A 96 -3.91 -9.05 5.33
C ARG A 96 -4.31 -8.77 3.89
N ASN A 97 -4.48 -9.83 3.09
CA ASN A 97 -4.91 -9.70 1.70
C ASN A 97 -6.30 -9.09 1.59
N ILE A 98 -7.28 -9.53 2.38
CA ILE A 98 -8.65 -8.98 2.36
C ILE A 98 -8.66 -7.49 2.78
N VAL A 99 -8.01 -7.16 3.90
CA VAL A 99 -7.98 -5.79 4.45
C VAL A 99 -7.28 -4.84 3.48
N THR A 100 -6.10 -5.24 2.99
CA THR A 100 -5.30 -4.44 2.06
C THR A 100 -5.98 -4.30 0.71
N ASP A 101 -6.57 -5.36 0.16
CA ASP A 101 -7.32 -5.29 -1.10
C ASP A 101 -8.50 -4.34 -0.99
N TYR A 102 -9.26 -4.37 0.11
CA TYR A 102 -10.34 -3.42 0.35
C TYR A 102 -9.82 -1.97 0.42
N ALA A 103 -8.76 -1.71 1.18
CA ALA A 103 -8.19 -0.37 1.31
C ALA A 103 -7.65 0.16 -0.03
N VAL A 104 -6.96 -0.69 -0.80
CA VAL A 104 -6.43 -0.34 -2.12
C VAL A 104 -7.56 -0.09 -3.12
N ARG A 105 -8.62 -0.91 -3.15
CA ARG A 105 -9.82 -0.67 -4.00
C ARG A 105 -10.60 0.58 -3.63
N ARG A 106 -10.49 1.04 -2.39
CA ARG A 106 -11.09 2.33 -2.00
C ARG A 106 -10.33 3.51 -2.61
N ILE A 107 -9.04 3.33 -2.91
CA ILE A 107 -8.16 4.34 -3.50
C ILE A 107 -8.15 4.22 -5.04
N LEU A 108 -8.17 3.00 -5.58
CA LEU A 108 -8.17 2.71 -7.01
C LEU A 108 -9.57 2.38 -7.51
N ARG A 109 -9.98 2.96 -8.64
CA ARG A 109 -11.22 2.55 -9.35
C ARG A 109 -11.07 1.10 -9.84
N ASP A 110 -12.17 0.33 -9.84
CA ASP A 110 -12.21 -1.13 -9.81
C ASP A 110 -11.24 -1.91 -10.73
N GLY A 111 -10.73 -3.05 -10.22
CA GLY A 111 -10.18 -4.17 -11.02
C GLY A 111 -8.67 -4.41 -10.91
N ILE A 112 -7.85 -3.40 -10.61
CA ILE A 112 -6.39 -3.50 -10.78
C ILE A 112 -5.63 -3.87 -9.51
N SER A 113 -6.27 -3.79 -8.33
CA SER A 113 -5.63 -4.08 -7.03
C SER A 113 -4.83 -5.39 -7.04
N GLN A 114 -5.34 -6.46 -7.65
CA GLN A 114 -4.68 -7.77 -7.68
C GLN A 114 -3.38 -7.82 -8.50
N GLU A 115 -3.17 -6.93 -9.46
CA GLU A 115 -1.93 -6.87 -10.27
C GLU A 115 -0.80 -6.11 -9.58
N LEU A 116 -1.08 -5.44 -8.46
CA LEU A 116 -0.11 -4.59 -7.77
C LEU A 116 0.80 -5.39 -6.86
N THR A 117 2.09 -5.12 -6.97
CA THR A 117 3.08 -5.71 -6.07
C THR A 117 2.91 -5.18 -4.65
N PRO A 118 3.44 -5.88 -3.64
CA PRO A 118 3.48 -5.38 -2.27
C PRO A 118 4.13 -3.99 -2.15
N LEU A 119 5.16 -3.68 -2.95
CA LEU A 119 5.84 -2.36 -2.97
C LEU A 119 4.91 -1.26 -3.48
N THR A 120 4.19 -1.50 -4.57
CA THR A 120 3.25 -0.51 -5.10
C THR A 120 2.11 -0.27 -4.11
N ARG A 121 1.54 -1.34 -3.55
CA ARG A 121 0.48 -1.24 -2.51
C ARG A 121 0.96 -0.44 -1.31
N PHE A 122 2.19 -0.71 -0.84
CA PHE A 122 2.78 0.04 0.27
C PHE A 122 2.86 1.53 -0.03
N TYR A 123 3.34 1.92 -1.23
CA TYR A 123 3.47 3.31 -1.60
C TYR A 123 2.12 4.04 -1.62
N ILE A 124 1.11 3.43 -2.26
CA ILE A 124 -0.25 4.00 -2.34
C ILE A 124 -0.83 4.17 -0.93
N LEU A 125 -0.75 3.13 -0.10
CA LEU A 125 -1.27 3.18 1.26
C LEU A 125 -0.51 4.17 2.13
N TRP A 126 0.80 4.33 1.92
CA TRP A 126 1.61 5.34 2.59
C TRP A 126 1.14 6.75 2.23
N ARG A 127 0.98 7.05 0.94
CA ARG A 127 0.52 8.36 0.46
C ARG A 127 -0.87 8.69 0.99
N TRP A 128 -1.77 7.71 0.98
CA TRP A 128 -3.10 7.88 1.55
C TRP A 128 -3.11 8.08 3.08
N SER A 129 -2.23 7.38 3.80
CA SER A 129 -2.20 7.41 5.27
C SER A 129 -1.45 8.59 5.86
N TYR A 130 -0.33 8.96 5.23
CA TYR A 130 0.70 9.83 5.80
C TYR A 130 1.15 10.92 4.84
N GLY A 131 0.67 10.90 3.59
CA GLY A 131 1.14 11.80 2.54
C GLY A 131 2.65 11.68 2.33
N GLU A 132 3.33 12.82 2.44
CA GLU A 132 4.78 12.94 2.27
C GLU A 132 5.54 13.00 3.61
N ALA A 133 4.85 12.76 4.74
CA ALA A 133 5.45 12.82 6.06
C ALA A 133 6.46 11.68 6.30
N LYS A 134 7.45 11.95 7.15
CA LYS A 134 8.28 10.92 7.79
C LYS A 134 7.52 10.33 8.99
N VAL A 135 7.58 9.02 9.15
CA VAL A 135 6.80 8.27 10.15
C VAL A 135 7.73 7.43 11.00
N HIS A 136 7.41 7.24 12.28
CA HIS A 136 8.20 6.39 13.17
C HIS A 136 8.28 4.95 12.63
N TYR A 137 9.43 4.30 12.83
CA TYR A 137 9.72 2.98 12.27
C TYR A 137 8.66 1.94 12.64
N ASP A 138 8.14 1.96 13.87
CA ASP A 138 7.14 0.99 14.30
C ASP A 138 5.83 1.10 13.50
N ASP A 139 5.36 2.31 13.21
CA ASP A 139 4.12 2.50 12.44
C ASP A 139 4.34 2.22 10.96
N ALA A 140 5.51 2.59 10.43
CA ALA A 140 5.92 2.18 9.09
C ALA A 140 5.98 0.64 8.96
N ARG A 141 6.51 -0.04 9.97
CA ARG A 141 6.64 -1.51 10.01
C ARG A 141 5.28 -2.18 10.08
N LYS A 142 4.35 -1.69 10.88
CA LYS A 142 2.96 -2.17 10.92
C LYS A 142 2.30 -2.05 9.53
N LEU A 143 2.46 -0.91 8.87
CA LEU A 143 1.91 -0.72 7.51
C LEU A 143 2.56 -1.68 6.50
N ALA A 144 3.89 -1.82 6.52
CA ALA A 144 4.59 -2.77 5.65
C ALA A 144 4.13 -4.21 5.86
N GLN A 145 3.93 -4.63 7.12
CA GLN A 145 3.42 -5.97 7.43
C GLN A 145 2.00 -6.19 6.91
N SER A 146 1.15 -5.14 6.85
CA SER A 146 -0.21 -5.26 6.32
C SER A 146 -0.25 -5.64 4.84
N VAL A 147 0.77 -5.23 4.07
CA VAL A 147 0.94 -5.57 2.64
C VAL A 147 1.89 -6.75 2.42
N GLY A 148 2.38 -7.40 3.49
CA GLY A 148 3.32 -8.51 3.39
C GLY A 148 4.78 -8.12 3.09
N LEU A 149 5.17 -6.87 3.33
CA LEU A 149 6.54 -6.38 3.16
C LEU A 149 7.37 -6.45 4.45
N SER A 150 8.67 -6.66 4.28
CA SER A 150 9.70 -6.43 5.31
C SER A 150 10.50 -5.18 4.96
N LEU A 151 10.38 -4.14 5.80
CA LEU A 151 11.09 -2.87 5.58
C LEU A 151 12.60 -3.05 5.60
N GLU A 152 13.11 -3.97 6.41
CA GLU A 152 14.53 -4.25 6.57
C GLU A 152 15.16 -4.78 5.28
N LYS A 153 14.37 -5.47 4.44
CA LYS A 153 14.81 -5.97 3.14
C LYS A 153 14.70 -4.94 2.04
N GLU A 154 13.81 -3.95 2.18
CA GLU A 154 13.48 -2.99 1.11
C GLU A 154 14.05 -1.58 1.30
N TRP A 155 14.42 -1.20 2.52
CA TRP A 155 14.98 0.13 2.76
C TRP A 155 16.28 0.36 1.96
N ASN A 156 16.52 1.62 1.58
CA ASN A 156 17.70 2.06 0.84
C ASN A 156 17.94 1.38 -0.52
N ARG A 157 16.97 0.61 -1.03
CA ARG A 157 17.03 0.00 -2.38
C ARG A 157 16.18 0.73 -3.43
N GLY A 158 15.38 1.70 -3.00
CA GLY A 158 14.46 2.46 -3.84
C GLY A 158 13.87 3.64 -3.09
N PHE A 159 12.56 3.83 -3.18
CA PHE A 159 11.86 4.96 -2.56
C PHE A 159 11.71 4.88 -1.03
N ILE A 160 12.02 3.75 -0.38
CA ILE A 160 11.94 3.61 1.08
C ILE A 160 13.30 3.97 1.69
N LYS A 161 13.35 5.01 2.52
CA LYS A 161 14.58 5.45 3.18
C LYS A 161 14.43 5.39 4.70
N ARG A 162 15.46 4.87 5.37
CA ARG A 162 15.54 4.91 6.84
C ARG A 162 16.38 6.09 7.30
N GLU A 163 15.82 6.86 8.22
CA GLU A 163 16.44 8.02 8.86
C GLU A 163 16.37 7.84 10.39
N LYS A 164 17.37 7.15 10.96
CA LYS A 164 17.41 6.75 12.38
C LYS A 164 16.19 5.91 12.81
N GLU A 165 15.29 6.50 13.57
CA GLU A 165 14.05 5.92 14.09
C GLU A 165 12.83 6.21 13.18
N TYR A 166 13.02 6.97 12.10
CA TYR A 166 11.98 7.31 11.15
C TYR A 166 12.19 6.60 9.80
N ILE A 167 11.08 6.35 9.12
CA ILE A 167 11.02 5.92 7.73
C ILE A 167 10.41 7.06 6.91
N ARG A 168 11.03 7.33 5.77
CA ARG A 168 10.53 8.27 4.77
C ARG A 168 10.33 7.53 3.45
N VAL A 169 9.17 7.75 2.82
CA VAL A 169 8.86 7.25 1.48
C VAL A 169 9.01 8.40 0.50
N LEU A 170 10.08 8.35 -0.29
CA LEU A 170 10.51 9.41 -1.21
C LEU A 170 9.53 9.54 -2.38
N GLY A 171 9.12 10.77 -2.68
CA GLY A 171 8.42 11.12 -3.92
C GLY A 171 9.40 11.25 -5.10
N PRO A 172 8.91 11.46 -6.34
CA PRO A 172 9.75 11.68 -7.51
C PRO A 172 10.71 12.87 -7.34
N GLN A 173 10.27 13.95 -6.69
CA GLN A 173 11.07 15.15 -6.45
C GLN A 173 12.28 14.93 -5.53
N ASP A 174 12.23 13.91 -4.68
CA ASP A 174 13.30 13.58 -3.73
C ASP A 174 14.26 12.51 -4.27
N ARG A 175 14.09 12.11 -5.54
CA ARG A 175 14.90 11.08 -6.21
C ARG A 175 15.65 11.70 -7.38
N LYS A 176 16.85 11.16 -7.66
CA LYS A 176 17.63 11.52 -8.84
C LYS A 176 17.39 10.52 -9.95
N LEU A 177 17.20 11.02 -11.17
CA LEU A 177 16.84 10.21 -12.33
C LEU A 177 17.83 9.06 -12.58
N GLU A 178 19.13 9.33 -12.41
CA GLU A 178 20.23 8.39 -12.67
C GLU A 178 20.32 7.26 -11.62
N GLU A 179 19.79 7.50 -10.42
CA GLU A 179 19.80 6.53 -9.32
C GLU A 179 18.57 5.61 -9.35
N ILE A 180 17.56 5.89 -10.19
CA ILE A 180 16.33 5.08 -10.27
C ILE A 180 16.57 3.82 -11.11
N ARG A 181 16.67 2.69 -10.41
CA ARG A 181 16.54 1.36 -11.01
C ARG A 181 15.08 0.93 -10.95
N VAL A 182 14.49 0.64 -12.11
CA VAL A 182 13.08 0.24 -12.22
C VAL A 182 12.93 -1.19 -11.70
N ARG A 183 12.41 -1.35 -10.48
CA ARG A 183 12.10 -2.66 -9.87
C ARG A 183 10.60 -2.90 -9.76
N ASP A 184 9.83 -1.83 -9.69
CA ASP A 184 8.39 -1.83 -9.49
C ASP A 184 7.72 -0.68 -10.25
N LEU A 185 6.39 -0.73 -10.37
CA LEU A 185 5.59 0.31 -11.02
C LEU A 185 5.85 1.71 -10.46
N ILE A 186 6.05 1.85 -9.15
CA ILE A 186 6.35 3.16 -8.55
C ILE A 186 7.68 3.73 -9.06
N ASP A 187 8.70 2.89 -9.23
CA ASP A 187 9.98 3.33 -9.80
C ASP A 187 9.81 3.78 -11.25
N GLU A 188 8.97 3.08 -12.01
CA GLU A 188 8.64 3.43 -13.39
C GLU A 188 7.89 4.76 -13.49
N ILE A 189 6.86 4.96 -12.66
CA ILE A 189 6.12 6.22 -12.56
C ILE A 189 7.08 7.36 -12.19
N HIS A 190 7.91 7.18 -11.16
CA HIS A 190 8.83 8.24 -10.72
C HIS A 190 9.84 8.58 -11.82
N LYS A 191 10.36 7.56 -12.53
CA LYS A 191 11.29 7.77 -13.64
C LYS A 191 10.60 8.52 -14.78
N ALA A 192 9.39 8.13 -15.17
CA ALA A 192 8.62 8.82 -16.21
C ALA A 192 8.36 10.29 -15.86
N LEU A 193 7.95 10.58 -14.63
CA LEU A 193 7.72 11.94 -14.14
C LEU A 193 8.99 12.80 -14.20
N LEU A 194 10.14 12.23 -13.82
CA LEU A 194 11.42 12.94 -13.88
C LEU A 194 11.91 13.15 -15.32
N LEU A 195 11.73 12.18 -16.22
CA LEU A 195 12.05 12.35 -17.64
C LEU A 195 11.20 13.46 -18.27
N TRP A 196 9.90 13.45 -17.98
CA TRP A 196 8.97 14.48 -18.42
C TRP A 196 9.35 15.87 -17.88
N LYS A 197 9.62 15.99 -16.57
CA LYS A 197 10.05 17.24 -15.93
C LYS A 197 11.34 17.81 -16.56
N ASN A 198 12.25 16.94 -17.01
CA ASN A 198 13.52 17.32 -17.61
C ASN A 198 13.47 17.45 -19.15
N ASN A 199 12.28 17.39 -19.76
CA ASN A 199 12.08 17.44 -21.22
C ASN A 199 12.85 16.35 -22.01
N ARG A 200 13.12 15.19 -21.39
CA ARG A 200 13.80 14.05 -22.04
C ARG A 200 12.78 13.14 -22.73
N LYS A 201 12.22 13.63 -23.84
CA LYS A 201 11.09 13.00 -24.52
C LYS A 201 11.43 11.61 -25.08
N GLU A 202 12.59 11.44 -25.71
CA GLU A 202 12.99 10.18 -26.33
C GLU A 202 13.10 9.04 -25.31
N GLU A 203 13.84 9.27 -24.22
CA GLU A 203 13.96 8.32 -23.10
C GLU A 203 12.60 8.00 -22.44
N LEU A 204 11.70 9.00 -22.38
CA LEU A 204 10.35 8.82 -21.84
C LEU A 204 9.51 7.90 -22.72
N LEU A 205 9.52 8.12 -24.04
CA LEU A 205 8.78 7.27 -24.98
C LEU A 205 9.31 5.84 -24.95
N GLU A 206 10.63 5.66 -24.90
CA GLU A 206 11.25 4.33 -24.75
C GLU A 206 10.82 3.64 -23.45
N LEU A 207 10.78 4.36 -22.33
CA LEU A 207 10.33 3.81 -21.05
C LEU A 207 8.86 3.35 -21.11
N LEU A 208 7.98 4.19 -21.68
CA LEU A 208 6.55 3.89 -21.80
C LEU A 208 6.28 2.78 -22.83
N GLU A 209 7.05 2.72 -23.91
CA GLU A 209 6.97 1.66 -24.92
C GLU A 209 7.35 0.30 -24.33
N ASN A 210 8.35 0.24 -23.46
CA ASN A 210 8.78 -1.00 -22.84
C ASN A 210 7.96 -1.37 -21.58
N SER A 211 7.05 -0.49 -21.15
CA SER A 211 6.23 -0.72 -19.97
C SER A 211 5.12 -1.74 -20.20
N ARG A 212 5.08 -2.75 -19.34
CA ARG A 212 3.95 -3.69 -19.23
C ARG A 212 2.71 -3.11 -18.55
N TYR A 213 2.86 -1.99 -17.83
CA TYR A 213 1.79 -1.38 -17.05
C TYR A 213 1.00 -0.35 -17.86
N VAL A 214 1.66 0.31 -18.82
CA VAL A 214 1.02 1.27 -19.73
C VAL A 214 0.00 0.57 -20.63
N SER A 215 0.38 -0.55 -21.25
CA SER A 215 -0.51 -1.31 -22.15
C SER A 215 -1.79 -1.83 -21.49
N ARG A 216 -1.77 -2.00 -20.16
CA ARG A 216 -2.91 -2.47 -19.36
C ARG A 216 -3.70 -1.34 -18.68
N GLY A 217 -3.29 -0.08 -18.85
CA GLY A 217 -3.89 1.07 -18.17
C GLY A 217 -3.59 1.15 -16.66
N VAL A 218 -2.88 0.15 -16.10
CA VAL A 218 -2.48 0.07 -14.68
C VAL A 218 -1.65 1.30 -14.28
N PHE A 219 -0.73 1.70 -15.15
CA PHE A 219 0.13 2.87 -14.93
C PHE A 219 -0.70 4.12 -14.64
N TYR A 220 -1.66 4.42 -15.52
CA TYR A 220 -2.49 5.62 -15.43
C TYR A 220 -3.34 5.61 -14.16
N GLN A 221 -4.00 4.48 -13.87
CA GLN A 221 -4.87 4.38 -12.69
C GLN A 221 -4.09 4.58 -11.38
N VAL A 222 -2.90 4.00 -11.27
CA VAL A 222 -2.06 4.15 -10.08
C VAL A 222 -1.55 5.58 -9.94
N ALA A 223 -1.06 6.18 -11.03
CA ALA A 223 -0.61 7.58 -11.02
C ALA A 223 -1.74 8.55 -10.65
N GLN A 224 -2.92 8.38 -11.23
CA GLN A 224 -4.11 9.17 -10.92
C GLN A 224 -4.51 9.03 -9.45
N ALA A 225 -4.58 7.80 -8.93
CA ALA A 225 -4.97 7.57 -7.56
C ALA A 225 -3.96 8.14 -6.56
N ILE A 226 -2.65 8.03 -6.82
CA ILE A 226 -1.63 8.69 -5.98
C ILE A 226 -1.87 10.21 -5.97
N SER A 227 -2.13 10.82 -7.13
CA SER A 227 -2.43 12.25 -7.22
C SER A 227 -3.67 12.65 -6.42
N GLU A 228 -4.73 11.86 -6.46
CA GLU A 228 -5.98 12.10 -5.73
C GLU A 228 -5.81 11.97 -4.21
N THR A 229 -4.84 11.18 -3.74
CA THR A 229 -4.54 11.05 -2.30
C THR A 229 -3.73 12.20 -1.70
N LEU A 230 -3.09 13.01 -2.55
CA LEU A 230 -2.18 14.07 -2.13
C LEU A 230 -2.87 15.44 -2.07
N PRO A 231 -2.42 16.35 -1.19
CA PRO A 231 -2.97 17.69 -1.12
C PRO A 231 -2.43 18.59 -2.26
N ILE A 232 -3.14 19.69 -2.57
CA ILE A 232 -2.89 20.56 -3.73
C ILE A 232 -1.49 21.18 -3.70
N GLU A 233 -0.95 21.45 -2.51
CA GLU A 233 0.38 21.99 -2.32
C GLU A 233 1.52 21.00 -2.63
N SER A 234 1.23 19.70 -2.66
CA SER A 234 2.22 18.64 -2.86
C SER A 234 2.95 18.80 -4.20
N THR A 235 4.27 18.68 -4.15
CA THR A 235 5.11 18.74 -5.37
C THR A 235 4.90 17.49 -6.22
N GLU A 236 4.76 16.34 -5.57
CA GLU A 236 4.45 15.08 -6.26
C GLU A 236 3.11 15.17 -6.99
N LYS A 237 2.08 15.73 -6.34
CA LYS A 237 0.78 15.96 -6.98
C LYS A 237 0.89 16.82 -8.23
N LYS A 238 1.55 17.97 -8.13
CA LYS A 238 1.72 18.89 -9.28
C LYS A 238 2.45 18.22 -10.46
N LEU A 239 3.45 17.38 -10.18
CA LEU A 239 4.15 16.61 -11.19
C LEU A 239 3.23 15.56 -11.83
N LEU A 240 2.48 14.82 -11.02
CA LEU A 240 1.51 13.84 -11.50
C LEU A 240 0.42 14.49 -12.36
N ASP A 241 -0.25 15.53 -11.87
CA ASP A 241 -1.32 16.23 -12.59
C ASP A 241 -0.81 16.82 -13.91
N GLY A 242 0.38 17.42 -13.90
CA GLY A 242 1.04 17.92 -15.10
C GLY A 242 1.33 16.82 -16.12
N PHE A 243 1.94 15.71 -15.68
CA PHE A 243 2.24 14.58 -16.54
C PHE A 243 0.97 13.93 -17.11
N LEU A 244 -0.03 13.68 -16.26
CA LEU A 244 -1.30 13.05 -16.61
C LEU A 244 -2.09 13.89 -17.63
N SER A 245 -1.98 15.21 -17.63
CA SER A 245 -2.58 16.07 -18.66
C SER A 245 -2.00 15.86 -20.06
N SER A 246 -0.78 15.32 -20.15
CA SER A 246 -0.05 15.09 -21.41
C SER A 246 0.05 13.61 -21.79
N ILE A 247 -0.44 12.70 -20.94
CA ILE A 247 -0.19 11.27 -21.08
C ILE A 247 -0.89 10.67 -22.30
N ASP A 248 -2.10 11.12 -22.64
CA ASP A 248 -2.85 10.60 -23.79
C ASP A 248 -2.09 10.81 -25.11
N LYS A 249 -1.42 11.97 -25.25
CA LYS A 249 -0.58 12.28 -26.42
C LYS A 249 0.64 11.36 -26.46
N LEU A 250 1.30 11.15 -25.32
CA LEU A 250 2.47 10.27 -25.22
C LEU A 250 2.10 8.81 -25.53
N ILE A 251 0.95 8.34 -25.06
CA ILE A 251 0.46 6.98 -25.34
C ILE A 251 0.18 6.82 -26.84
N SER A 252 -0.47 7.78 -27.48
CA SER A 252 -0.69 7.76 -28.94
C SER A 252 0.63 7.66 -29.71
N GLU A 253 1.64 8.45 -29.33
CA GLU A 253 2.96 8.40 -29.96
C GLU A 253 3.65 7.03 -29.76
N VAL A 254 3.54 6.44 -28.58
CA VAL A 254 4.06 5.09 -28.28
C VAL A 254 3.35 4.02 -29.13
N GLU A 255 2.04 4.13 -29.32
CA GLU A 255 1.29 3.21 -30.17
C GLU A 255 1.71 3.30 -31.64
N ASP A 256 1.97 4.51 -32.15
CA ASP A 256 2.45 4.72 -33.51
C ASP A 256 3.86 4.14 -33.70
N ILE A 257 4.76 4.32 -32.74
CA ILE A 257 6.10 3.71 -32.75
C ILE A 257 6.00 2.17 -32.79
N ARG A 258 5.14 1.57 -31.96
CA ARG A 258 4.91 0.12 -31.94
C ARG A 258 4.35 -0.39 -33.26
N ARG A 259 3.46 0.37 -33.92
CA ARG A 259 2.92 0.02 -35.24
C ARG A 259 4.00 0.07 -36.31
N GLN A 260 4.85 1.10 -36.32
CA GLN A 260 5.94 1.23 -37.27
C GLN A 260 6.97 0.10 -37.17
N LYS A 261 7.36 -0.30 -35.95
CA LYS A 261 8.28 -1.43 -35.74
C LYS A 261 7.72 -2.75 -36.29
N LYS A 262 6.43 -3.02 -36.09
CA LYS A 262 5.76 -4.21 -36.63
C LYS A 262 5.70 -4.25 -38.16
N LEU A 263 5.65 -3.08 -38.81
CA LEU A 263 5.65 -2.97 -40.28
C LEU A 263 7.05 -3.17 -40.88
N THR A 264 8.12 -2.90 -40.13
CA THR A 264 9.52 -3.10 -40.57
C THR A 264 10.08 -4.50 -40.26
N GLU A 265 9.38 -5.31 -39.47
CA GLU A 265 9.77 -6.71 -39.15
C GLU A 265 9.19 -7.74 -40.14
N TYR A 266 8.43 -7.29 -41.15
CA TYR A 266 7.94 -8.09 -42.29
C TYR A 266 8.63 -7.65 -43.58
#